data_AF-A0A941VWX9-F1
#
_entry.id   AF-A0A941VWX9-F1
#
_cell.length_a   1.000
_cell.length_b   1.000
_cell.length_c   1.000
_cell.angle_alpha   90.00
_cell.angle_beta   90.00
_cell.angle_gamma   90.00
#
_symmetry.space_group_name_H-M   'P 1'
#
loop_
_entity.id
_entity.type
_entity.pdbx_description
1 polymer ?
#
loop_
_entity_poly.entity_id
_entity_poly.type
_entity_poly.pdbx_seq_one_letter_code
_entity_poly.pdbx_strand_id
1 'polypeptide(L)'
;MNAVLGLVMFGVALDLRPADFRRVLATPRPFIAGFVAQYLVLPAACFALVRLLGVAPSLALGVLLVASCPGGNMSNFLTHLGRGNTALSISMTALSTAAAPILTPLVFAWWGRRIPGATGLLNDIRLSPIEMMGTLLLILGLPLVAGLFVSWRWPGFTGRAVVPFRRGSIAVFALFIVGALAANATPLF
;
A
#
# COMPACT_ATOMS: atom_id res chain seq x y z
N MET A 1 14.76 8.24 4.80
CA MET A 1 13.39 7.93 4.33
C MET A 1 13.22 6.45 4.00
N ASN A 2 14.03 5.88 3.09
CA ASN A 2 13.87 4.49 2.62
C ASN A 2 13.97 3.43 3.74
N ALA A 3 14.85 3.63 4.73
CA ALA A 3 14.98 2.72 5.87
C ALA A 3 13.72 2.66 6.75
N VAL A 4 13.02 3.79 6.94
CA VAL A 4 11.78 3.85 7.72
C VAL A 4 10.66 3.11 7.00
N LEU A 5 10.53 3.31 5.69
CA LEU A 5 9.56 2.58 4.85
C LEU A 5 9.84 1.07 4.86
N GLY A 6 11.11 0.68 4.76
CA GLY A 6 11.52 -0.72 4.86
C GLY A 6 11.19 -1.33 6.22
N LEU A 7 11.42 -0.60 7.32
CA LEU A 7 11.06 -1.04 8.68
C LEU A 7 9.54 -1.23 8.81
N VAL A 8 8.74 -0.28 8.33
CA VAL A 8 7.28 -0.36 8.37
C VAL A 8 6.79 -1.56 7.56
N MET A 9 7.31 -1.76 6.34
CA MET A 9 6.95 -2.92 5.50
C MET A 9 7.36 -4.24 6.11
N PHE A 10 8.54 -4.32 6.72
CA PHE A 10 8.96 -5.50 7.46
C PHE A 10 7.99 -5.80 8.60
N GLY A 11 7.58 -4.77 9.36
CA GLY A 11 6.59 -4.91 10.43
C GLY A 11 5.22 -5.41 9.95
N VAL A 12 4.76 -4.92 8.78
CA VAL A 12 3.55 -5.43 8.12
C VAL A 12 3.72 -6.89 7.70
N ALA A 13 4.88 -7.24 7.13
CA ALA A 13 5.19 -8.58 6.66
C ALA A 13 5.29 -9.62 7.78
N LEU A 14 5.70 -9.22 8.99
CA LEU A 14 5.70 -10.09 10.18
C LEU A 14 4.29 -10.50 10.63
N ASP A 15 3.26 -9.72 10.27
CA ASP A 15 1.84 -10.01 10.59
C ASP A 15 1.21 -10.97 9.57
N LEU A 16 1.85 -11.17 8.41
CA LEU A 16 1.37 -12.07 7.36
C LEU A 16 1.59 -13.53 7.74
N ARG A 17 0.57 -14.38 7.53
CA ARG A 17 0.67 -15.81 7.79
C ARG A 17 0.56 -16.61 6.48
N PRO A 18 1.31 -17.71 6.32
CA PRO A 18 1.15 -18.60 5.17
C PRO A 18 -0.28 -19.16 5.00
N ALA A 19 -1.02 -19.28 6.10
CA ALA A 19 -2.42 -19.70 6.09
C ALA A 19 -3.34 -18.72 5.34
N ASP A 20 -3.02 -17.42 5.35
CA ASP A 20 -3.82 -16.38 4.70
C ASP A 20 -3.83 -16.56 3.17
N PHE A 21 -2.70 -17.02 2.61
CA PHE A 21 -2.55 -17.36 1.19
C PHE A 21 -3.32 -18.61 0.80
N ARG A 22 -3.30 -19.65 1.64
CA ARG A 22 -4.06 -20.89 1.39
C ARG A 22 -5.57 -20.64 1.39
N ARG A 23 -6.05 -19.74 2.24
CA ARG A 23 -7.48 -19.42 2.37
C ARG A 23 -8.05 -18.75 1.11
N VAL A 24 -7.24 -18.01 0.36
CA VAL A 24 -7.66 -17.46 -0.94
C VAL A 24 -7.97 -18.57 -1.95
N LEU A 25 -7.14 -19.62 -1.98
CA LEU A 25 -7.38 -20.78 -2.86
C LEU A 25 -8.68 -21.51 -2.52
N ALA A 26 -9.10 -21.48 -1.25
CA ALA A 26 -10.36 -22.06 -0.81
C ALA A 26 -11.60 -21.20 -1.15
N THR A 27 -11.43 -19.89 -1.37
CA THR A 27 -12.53 -18.95 -1.65
C THR A 27 -12.18 -17.96 -2.77
N PRO A 28 -11.99 -18.45 -4.01
CA PRO A 28 -11.43 -17.64 -5.10
C PRO A 28 -12.38 -16.55 -5.61
N ARG A 29 -13.70 -16.81 -5.67
CA ARG A 29 -14.66 -15.84 -6.25
C ARG A 29 -14.73 -14.52 -5.46
N PRO A 30 -14.93 -14.53 -4.13
CA PRO A 30 -14.97 -13.29 -3.34
C PRO A 30 -13.62 -12.56 -3.36
N PHE A 31 -12.52 -13.31 -3.33
CA PHE A 31 -11.19 -12.73 -3.41
C PHE A 31 -10.98 -11.99 -4.73
N ILE A 32 -11.26 -12.61 -5.88
CA ILE A 32 -11.11 -11.98 -7.20
C ILE A 32 -11.96 -10.72 -7.30
N ALA A 33 -13.22 -10.78 -6.86
CA ALA A 33 -14.11 -9.62 -6.87
C ALA A 33 -13.51 -8.46 -6.06
N GLY A 34 -13.04 -8.72 -4.84
CA GLY A 34 -12.40 -7.71 -4.00
C GLY A 34 -11.07 -7.19 -4.58
N PHE A 35 -10.26 -8.06 -5.18
CA PHE A 35 -8.97 -7.69 -5.77
C PHE A 35 -9.15 -6.79 -6.99
N VAL A 36 -10.13 -7.11 -7.85
CA VAL A 36 -10.55 -6.25 -8.97
C VAL A 36 -11.12 -4.93 -8.45
N ALA A 37 -11.92 -4.96 -7.38
CA ALA A 37 -12.43 -3.74 -6.78
C ALA A 37 -11.29 -2.82 -6.29
N GLN A 38 -10.27 -3.38 -5.63
CA GLN A 38 -9.13 -2.63 -5.09
C GLN A 38 -8.25 -2.02 -6.18
N TYR A 39 -7.85 -2.80 -7.19
CA TYR A 39 -6.84 -2.37 -8.16
C TYR A 39 -7.38 -1.83 -9.47
N LEU A 40 -8.68 -2.01 -9.75
CA LEU A 40 -9.30 -1.52 -10.96
C LEU A 40 -10.43 -0.55 -10.65
N VAL A 41 -11.45 -0.97 -9.89
CA VAL A 41 -12.66 -0.16 -9.69
C VAL A 41 -12.38 1.09 -8.87
N LEU A 42 -11.65 0.99 -7.76
CA LEU A 42 -11.31 2.12 -6.90
C LEU A 42 -10.44 3.16 -7.65
N PRO A 43 -9.31 2.78 -8.28
CA PRO A 43 -8.54 3.71 -9.12
C PRO A 43 -9.36 4.33 -10.24
N ALA A 44 -10.25 3.58 -10.89
CA ALA A 44 -11.15 4.10 -11.93
C ALA A 44 -12.12 5.15 -11.39
N ALA A 45 -12.73 4.89 -10.23
CA ALA A 45 -13.63 5.81 -9.57
C ALA A 45 -12.90 7.09 -9.15
N CYS A 46 -11.70 6.97 -8.56
CA CYS A 46 -10.86 8.12 -8.22
C CYS A 46 -10.44 8.91 -9.46
N PHE A 47 -10.06 8.24 -10.55
CA PHE A 47 -9.75 8.89 -11.82
C PHE A 47 -10.94 9.70 -12.35
N ALA A 48 -12.14 9.09 -12.38
CA ALA A 48 -13.34 9.78 -12.80
C ALA A 48 -13.63 11.00 -11.91
N LEU A 49 -13.51 10.84 -10.58
CA LEU A 49 -13.71 11.91 -9.62
C LEU A 49 -12.77 13.10 -9.85
N VAL A 50 -11.45 12.86 -9.96
CA VAL A 50 -10.48 13.96 -10.15
C VAL A 50 -10.66 14.67 -11.49
N ARG A 51 -11.15 13.96 -12.51
CA ARG A 51 -11.49 14.53 -13.83
C ARG A 51 -12.76 15.39 -13.76
N LEU A 52 -13.79 14.92 -13.08
CA LEU A 52 -15.04 15.65 -12.88
C LEU A 52 -14.84 16.92 -12.05
N LEU A 53 -13.99 16.86 -11.03
CA LEU A 53 -13.70 17.98 -10.14
C LEU A 53 -12.65 18.96 -10.69
N GLY A 54 -12.05 18.68 -11.85
CA GLY A 54 -11.06 19.58 -12.47
C GLY A 54 -9.82 19.82 -11.60
N VAL A 55 -9.40 18.82 -10.82
CA VAL A 55 -8.32 18.96 -9.84
C VAL A 55 -6.97 19.19 -10.54
N ALA A 56 -6.10 20.00 -9.94
CA ALA A 56 -4.74 20.23 -10.44
C ALA A 56 -3.99 18.89 -10.68
N PRO A 57 -3.21 18.76 -11.78
CA PRO A 57 -2.59 17.50 -12.17
C PRO A 57 -1.72 16.85 -11.07
N SER A 58 -0.98 17.65 -10.30
CA SER A 58 -0.15 17.16 -9.19
C SER A 58 -0.98 16.49 -8.08
N LEU A 59 -2.10 17.10 -7.70
CA LEU A 59 -3.00 16.56 -6.69
C LEU A 59 -3.77 15.35 -7.23
N ALA A 60 -4.16 15.35 -8.50
CA ALA A 60 -4.78 14.21 -9.16
C ALA A 60 -3.85 12.98 -9.17
N LEU A 61 -2.55 13.17 -9.46
CA LEU A 61 -1.55 12.10 -9.34
C LEU A 61 -1.41 11.60 -7.90
N GLY A 62 -1.42 12.50 -6.90
CA GLY A 62 -1.42 12.11 -5.49
C GLY A 62 -2.60 11.22 -5.11
N VAL A 63 -3.82 11.59 -5.53
CA VAL A 63 -5.04 10.78 -5.30
C VAL A 63 -4.93 9.41 -5.96
N LEU A 64 -4.46 9.34 -7.21
CA LEU A 64 -4.31 8.06 -7.92
C LEU A 64 -3.23 7.17 -7.30
N LEU A 65 -2.15 7.74 -6.78
CA LEU A 65 -1.12 6.99 -6.08
C LEU A 65 -1.70 6.32 -4.83
N VAL A 66 -2.46 7.08 -4.03
CA VAL A 66 -3.14 6.56 -2.83
C VAL A 66 -4.17 5.48 -3.21
N ALA A 67 -4.97 5.71 -4.25
CA ALA A 67 -5.97 4.74 -4.72
C ALA A 67 -5.35 3.44 -5.25
N SER A 68 -4.11 3.50 -5.75
CA SER A 68 -3.38 2.34 -6.27
C SER A 68 -2.71 1.50 -5.16
N CYS A 69 -2.66 2.00 -3.92
CA CYS A 69 -2.06 1.28 -2.80
C CYS A 69 -2.91 0.08 -2.36
N PRO A 70 -2.28 -0.95 -1.77
CA PRO A 70 -3.03 -2.07 -1.17
C PRO A 70 -3.88 -1.60 0.01
N GLY A 71 -4.85 -2.43 0.39
CA GLY A 71 -5.62 -2.24 1.63
C GLY A 71 -4.73 -2.34 2.88
N GLY A 72 -5.20 -1.79 3.99
CA GLY A 72 -4.49 -1.81 5.28
C GLY A 72 -5.36 -2.35 6.41
N ASN A 73 -4.74 -2.65 7.56
CA ASN A 73 -5.38 -3.37 8.69
C ASN A 73 -6.67 -2.74 9.25
N MET A 74 -6.92 -1.45 9.02
CA MET A 74 -8.20 -0.81 9.37
C MET A 74 -9.38 -1.44 8.62
N SER A 75 -9.19 -1.93 7.39
CA SER A 75 -10.23 -2.65 6.65
C SER A 75 -10.69 -3.92 7.37
N ASN A 76 -9.77 -4.63 8.02
CA ASN A 76 -10.07 -5.84 8.79
C ASN A 76 -10.95 -5.52 10.01
N PHE A 77 -10.62 -4.43 10.71
CA PHE A 77 -11.39 -3.95 11.85
C PHE A 77 -12.80 -3.51 11.43
N LEU A 78 -12.91 -2.70 10.37
CA LEU A 78 -14.21 -2.26 9.83
C LEU A 78 -15.05 -3.43 9.31
N THR A 79 -14.43 -4.41 8.66
CA THR A 79 -15.13 -5.63 8.21
C THR A 79 -15.69 -6.41 9.39
N HIS A 80 -14.92 -6.55 10.48
CA HIS A 80 -15.40 -7.20 11.70
C HIS A 80 -16.59 -6.45 12.31
N LEU A 81 -16.52 -5.12 12.40
CA LEU A 81 -17.62 -4.30 12.93
C LEU A 81 -18.88 -4.40 12.04
N GLY A 82 -18.70 -4.43 10.73
CA GLY A 82 -19.77 -4.65 9.75
C GLY A 82 -20.31 -6.08 9.69
N ARG A 83 -19.85 -6.98 10.59
CA ARG A 83 -20.19 -8.42 10.60
C ARG A 83 -19.89 -9.12 9.26
N GLY A 84 -18.92 -8.61 8.52
CA GLY A 84 -18.43 -9.19 7.28
C GLY A 84 -17.46 -10.33 7.53
N ASN A 85 -16.93 -10.88 6.44
CA ASN A 85 -15.96 -11.96 6.51
C ASN A 85 -14.55 -11.40 6.81
N THR A 86 -14.23 -11.25 8.10
CA THR A 86 -12.91 -10.76 8.57
C THR A 86 -11.76 -11.63 8.04
N ALA A 87 -11.96 -12.95 7.95
CA ALA A 87 -10.95 -13.86 7.42
C ALA A 87 -10.62 -13.58 5.95
N LEU A 88 -11.64 -13.28 5.13
CA LEU A 88 -11.44 -12.85 3.75
C LEU A 88 -10.73 -11.49 3.67
N SER A 89 -11.10 -10.52 4.51
CA SER A 89 -10.44 -9.20 4.54
C SER A 89 -8.96 -9.30 4.89
N ILE A 90 -8.60 -10.14 5.86
CA ILE A 90 -7.20 -10.39 6.24
C ILE A 90 -6.45 -11.02 5.07
N SER A 91 -7.01 -12.08 4.46
CA SER A 91 -6.43 -12.72 3.28
C SER A 91 -6.26 -11.76 2.10
N MET A 92 -7.25 -10.90 1.84
CA MET A 92 -7.15 -9.87 0.80
C MET A 92 -6.02 -8.88 1.08
N THR A 93 -5.97 -8.34 2.31
CA THR A 93 -4.92 -7.39 2.73
C THR A 93 -3.54 -8.01 2.59
N ALA A 94 -3.38 -9.28 2.98
CA ALA A 94 -2.13 -10.01 2.85
C ALA A 94 -1.67 -10.12 1.39
N LEU A 95 -2.57 -10.56 0.49
CA LEU A 95 -2.22 -10.73 -0.92
C LEU A 95 -2.04 -9.40 -1.64
N SER A 96 -2.88 -8.39 -1.38
CA SER A 96 -2.69 -7.07 -1.97
C SER A 96 -1.37 -6.47 -1.53
N THR A 97 -0.99 -6.61 -0.25
CA THR A 97 0.31 -6.13 0.25
C THR A 97 1.46 -6.86 -0.44
N ALA A 98 1.34 -8.18 -0.60
CA ALA A 98 2.36 -8.96 -1.30
C ALA A 98 2.51 -8.58 -2.78
N ALA A 99 1.39 -8.24 -3.44
CA ALA A 99 1.36 -7.84 -4.84
C ALA A 99 1.70 -6.35 -5.06
N ALA A 100 1.63 -5.52 -4.01
CA ALA A 100 1.80 -4.06 -4.08
C ALA A 100 3.09 -3.57 -4.74
N PRO A 101 4.29 -4.17 -4.51
CA PRO A 101 5.52 -3.70 -5.15
C PRO A 101 5.45 -3.72 -6.69
N ILE A 102 4.59 -4.55 -7.26
CA ILE A 102 4.39 -4.70 -8.70
C ILE A 102 3.10 -4.01 -9.14
N LEU A 103 1.98 -4.29 -8.49
CA LEU A 103 0.67 -3.80 -8.95
C LEU A 103 0.49 -2.30 -8.71
N THR A 104 0.95 -1.76 -7.59
CA THR A 104 0.81 -0.32 -7.29
C THR A 104 1.46 0.55 -8.37
N PRO A 105 2.75 0.38 -8.76
CA PRO A 105 3.34 1.19 -9.81
C PRO A 105 2.69 0.96 -11.18
N LEU A 106 2.26 -0.26 -11.49
CA LEU A 106 1.60 -0.55 -12.77
C LEU A 106 0.23 0.15 -12.90
N VAL A 107 -0.61 0.02 -11.88
CA VAL A 107 -1.94 0.65 -11.84
C VAL A 107 -1.78 2.17 -11.83
N PHE A 108 -0.87 2.69 -11.01
CA PHE A 108 -0.58 4.12 -10.95
C PHE A 108 -0.09 4.67 -12.29
N ALA A 109 0.88 4.01 -12.94
CA ALA A 109 1.38 4.45 -14.25
C ALA A 109 0.31 4.34 -15.34
N TRP A 110 -0.60 3.37 -15.24
CA TRP A 110 -1.70 3.24 -16.19
C TRP A 110 -2.70 4.39 -16.07
N TRP A 111 -3.16 4.74 -14.87
CA TRP A 111 -4.11 5.84 -14.68
C TRP A 111 -3.45 7.22 -14.75
N GLY A 112 -2.26 7.38 -14.20
CA GLY A 112 -1.52 8.65 -14.15
C GLY A 112 -1.21 9.21 -15.54
N ARG A 113 -0.80 8.35 -16.49
CA ARG A 113 -0.56 8.77 -17.90
C ARG A 113 -1.81 9.29 -18.62
N ARG A 114 -3.02 9.03 -18.08
CA ARG A 114 -4.30 9.48 -18.65
C ARG A 114 -4.79 10.80 -18.06
N ILE A 115 -4.07 11.39 -17.09
CA ILE A 115 -4.39 12.71 -16.56
C ILE A 115 -3.86 13.79 -17.51
N PRO A 116 -4.71 14.68 -18.05
CA PRO A 116 -4.25 15.78 -18.90
C PRO A 116 -3.30 16.72 -18.15
N GLY A 117 -2.20 17.13 -18.80
CA GLY A 117 -1.18 17.99 -18.18
C GLY A 117 -0.23 17.27 -17.20
N ALA A 118 -0.45 15.98 -16.90
CA ALA A 118 0.46 15.19 -16.09
C ALA A 118 1.69 14.69 -16.87
N THR A 119 1.67 14.70 -18.20
CA THR A 119 2.76 14.15 -19.04
C THR A 119 4.09 14.87 -18.82
N GLY A 120 4.10 16.18 -18.59
CA GLY A 120 5.30 16.94 -18.22
C GLY A 120 5.79 16.58 -16.80
N LEU A 121 4.87 16.50 -15.84
CA LEU A 121 5.17 16.12 -14.46
C LEU A 121 5.67 14.67 -14.33
N LEU A 122 5.17 13.75 -15.14
CA LEU A 122 5.62 12.35 -15.19
C LEU A 122 6.99 12.19 -15.87
N ASN A 123 7.47 13.21 -16.60
CA ASN A 123 8.79 13.25 -17.21
C ASN A 123 9.82 13.99 -16.32
N ASP A 124 9.41 15.09 -15.65
CA ASP A 124 10.25 15.83 -14.70
C ASP A 124 10.49 15.05 -13.41
N ILE A 125 9.45 14.41 -12.88
CA ILE A 125 9.64 13.32 -11.93
C ILE A 125 10.11 12.17 -12.79
N ARG A 126 11.40 11.86 -12.84
CA ARG A 126 12.00 10.76 -13.61
C ARG A 126 11.38 9.40 -13.25
N LEU A 127 10.16 9.14 -13.71
CA LEU A 127 9.39 7.95 -13.44
C LEU A 127 9.45 7.11 -14.70
N SER A 128 10.63 6.55 -15.00
CA SER A 128 10.61 5.35 -15.82
C SER A 128 9.86 4.32 -14.98
N PRO A 129 8.69 3.81 -15.43
CA PRO A 129 7.89 2.89 -14.61
C PRO A 129 8.69 1.65 -14.19
N ILE A 130 9.73 1.33 -14.98
CA ILE A 130 10.69 0.26 -14.76
C ILE A 130 11.64 0.57 -13.60
N GLU A 131 12.25 1.77 -13.53
CA GLU A 131 13.08 2.18 -12.39
C GLU A 131 12.26 2.28 -11.11
N MET A 132 11.05 2.80 -11.23
CA MET A 132 10.11 2.93 -10.12
C MET A 132 9.71 1.57 -9.56
N MET A 133 9.40 0.61 -10.45
CA MET A 133 9.12 -0.78 -10.09
C MET A 133 10.34 -1.44 -9.44
N GLY A 134 11.55 -1.26 -10.01
CA GLY A 134 12.79 -1.80 -9.43
C GLY A 134 13.06 -1.25 -8.03
N THR A 135 12.90 0.05 -7.84
CA THR A 135 13.10 0.73 -6.54
C THR A 135 12.09 0.27 -5.51
N LEU A 136 10.81 0.17 -5.87
CA LEU A 136 9.76 -0.32 -4.97
C LEU A 136 9.89 -1.82 -4.68
N LEU A 137 10.30 -2.64 -5.65
CA LEU A 137 10.62 -4.04 -5.40
C LEU A 137 11.76 -4.19 -4.40
N LEU A 138 12.79 -3.36 -4.50
CA LEU A 138 13.95 -3.43 -3.61
C LEU A 138 13.59 -2.89 -2.21
N ILE A 139 12.89 -1.76 -2.14
CA ILE A 139 12.56 -1.10 -0.86
C ILE A 139 11.38 -1.77 -0.14
N LEU A 140 10.38 -2.28 -0.86
CA LEU A 140 9.19 -2.92 -0.25
C LEU A 140 9.28 -4.44 -0.33
N GLY A 141 9.70 -4.99 -1.47
CA GLY A 141 9.75 -6.44 -1.70
C GLY A 141 10.81 -7.14 -0.84
N LEU A 142 12.01 -6.57 -0.69
CA LEU A 142 13.05 -7.18 0.16
C LEU A 142 12.62 -7.28 1.64
N PRO A 143 12.15 -6.20 2.31
CA PRO A 143 11.64 -6.32 3.68
C PRO A 143 10.36 -7.14 3.78
N LEU A 144 9.52 -7.18 2.74
CA LEU A 144 8.36 -8.07 2.69
C LEU A 144 8.79 -9.55 2.74
N VAL A 145 9.71 -9.96 1.85
CA VAL A 145 10.21 -11.34 1.80
C VAL A 145 10.94 -11.69 3.10
N ALA A 146 11.77 -10.78 3.61
CA ALA A 146 12.46 -10.98 4.88
C ALA A 146 11.47 -11.16 6.05
N GLY A 147 10.44 -10.32 6.15
CA GLY A 147 9.43 -10.40 7.21
C GLY A 147 8.58 -11.68 7.11
N LEU A 148 8.18 -12.07 5.90
CA LEU A 148 7.50 -13.35 5.66
C LEU A 148 8.38 -14.55 6.06
N PHE A 149 9.68 -14.51 5.72
CA PHE A 149 10.62 -15.56 6.08
C PHE A 149 10.77 -15.69 7.60
N VAL A 150 10.89 -14.57 8.32
CA VAL A 150 10.96 -14.54 9.79
C VAL A 150 9.65 -15.01 10.42
N SER A 151 8.51 -14.57 9.90
CA SER A 151 7.17 -15.01 10.34
C SER A 151 6.98 -16.53 10.18
N TRP A 152 7.45 -17.08 9.07
CA TRP A 152 7.38 -18.51 8.80
C TRP A 152 8.35 -19.34 9.66
N ARG A 153 9.59 -18.87 9.84
CA ARG A 153 10.62 -19.63 10.57
C ARG A 153 10.48 -19.55 12.08
N TRP A 154 10.05 -18.42 12.64
CA TRP A 154 9.95 -18.19 14.08
C TRP A 154 8.58 -17.64 14.51
N PRO A 155 7.49 -18.40 14.31
CA PRO A 155 6.13 -17.94 14.61
C PRO A 155 5.91 -17.59 16.10
N GLY A 156 6.63 -18.26 17.01
CA GLY A 156 6.56 -17.95 18.45
C GLY A 156 7.22 -16.63 18.85
N PHE A 157 8.20 -16.16 18.08
CA PHE A 157 8.84 -14.86 18.28
C PHE A 157 7.98 -13.75 17.67
N THR A 158 7.51 -13.92 16.44
CA THR A 158 6.66 -12.93 15.77
C THR A 158 5.35 -12.69 16.51
N GLY A 159 4.73 -13.73 17.09
CA GLY A 159 3.52 -13.57 17.91
C GLY A 159 3.68 -12.60 19.09
N ARG A 160 4.90 -12.45 19.64
CA ARG A 160 5.20 -11.52 20.73
C ARG A 160 5.77 -10.18 20.22
N ALA A 161 6.54 -10.21 19.14
CA ALA A 161 7.23 -9.04 18.60
C ALA A 161 6.38 -8.16 17.67
N VAL A 162 5.35 -8.71 17.02
CA VAL A 162 4.51 -7.97 16.05
C VAL A 162 3.85 -6.74 16.66
N VAL A 163 3.22 -6.88 17.83
CA VAL A 163 2.50 -5.78 18.48
C VAL A 163 3.42 -4.62 18.86
N PRO A 164 4.53 -4.82 19.59
CA PRO A 164 5.45 -3.72 19.92
C PRO A 164 6.12 -3.15 18.67
N PHE A 165 6.53 -3.99 17.71
CA PHE A 165 7.20 -3.53 16.50
C PHE A 165 6.28 -2.69 15.61
N ARG A 166 5.01 -3.08 15.47
CA ARG A 166 4.00 -2.31 14.73
C ARG A 166 3.71 -0.97 15.40
N ARG A 167 3.52 -0.95 16.73
CA ARG A 167 3.31 0.30 17.47
C ARG A 167 4.51 1.24 17.34
N GLY A 168 5.72 0.71 17.47
CA GLY A 168 6.96 1.47 17.26
C GLY A 168 7.06 2.02 15.84
N SER A 169 6.77 1.21 14.83
CA SER A 169 6.81 1.62 13.41
C SER A 169 5.81 2.75 13.11
N ILE A 170 4.57 2.65 13.63
CA ILE A 170 3.55 3.70 13.48
C ILE A 170 3.98 4.97 14.22
N ALA A 171 4.54 4.86 15.43
CA ALA A 171 5.01 6.02 16.20
C ALA A 171 6.15 6.75 15.47
N VAL A 172 7.13 6.01 14.95
CA VAL A 172 8.23 6.58 14.15
C VAL A 172 7.70 7.24 12.88
N PHE A 173 6.74 6.62 12.20
CA PHE A 173 6.14 7.19 10.99
C PHE A 173 5.30 8.45 11.29
N ALA A 174 4.51 8.45 12.37
CA ALA A 174 3.76 9.62 12.81
C ALA A 174 4.68 10.77 13.21
N LEU A 175 5.75 10.48 13.95
CA LEU A 175 6.78 11.47 14.31
C LEU A 175 7.45 12.05 13.06
N PHE A 176 7.73 11.21 12.06
CA PHE A 176 8.25 11.66 10.77
C PHE A 176 7.27 12.58 10.04
N ILE A 177 5.98 12.24 9.97
CA ILE A 177 4.96 13.09 9.34
C ILE A 177 4.87 14.45 10.06
N VAL A 178 4.80 14.45 11.40
CA VAL A 178 4.75 15.69 12.18
C VAL A 178 6.00 16.53 11.95
N GLY A 179 7.18 15.91 11.94
CA GLY A 179 8.44 16.60 11.64
C GLY A 179 8.49 17.16 10.22
N ALA A 180 8.02 16.40 9.23
CA ALA A 180 7.96 16.85 7.84
C ALA A 180 6.96 18.01 7.64
N LEU A 181 5.79 17.93 8.27
CA LEU A 181 4.80 19.00 8.27
C LEU A 181 5.34 20.24 8.97
N ALA A 182 5.96 20.11 10.14
CA ALA A 182 6.55 21.23 10.87
C ALA A 182 7.69 21.90 10.07
N ALA A 183 8.54 21.11 9.42
CA ALA A 183 9.61 21.63 8.55
C ALA A 183 9.08 22.30 7.27
N ASN A 184 7.89 21.91 6.79
CA ASN A 184 7.21 22.57 5.67
C ASN A 184 6.19 23.62 6.13
N ALA A 185 6.01 23.82 7.44
CA ALA A 185 5.07 24.79 8.02
C ALA A 185 5.70 26.17 8.22
N THR A 186 7.01 26.34 8.00
CA THR A 186 7.61 27.67 7.88
C THR A 186 7.22 28.33 6.56
N PRO A 187 6.88 29.62 6.57
CA PRO A 187 5.82 30.15 5.72
C PRO A 187 6.29 30.35 4.28
N LEU A 188 5.37 30.09 3.33
CA LEU A 188 5.33 30.78 2.05
C LEU A 188 5.03 32.28 2.31
N PHE A 189 6.03 33.03 2.79
CA PHE A 189 6.14 34.49 2.71
C PHE A 189 7.61 34.88 2.64
#